data_AF-A0A2A2W9X1-F1
#
_entry.id   AF-A0A2A2W9X1-F1
#
_cell.length_a   1.000
_cell.length_b   1.000
_cell.length_c   1.000
_cell.angle_alpha   90.00
_cell.angle_beta   90.00
_cell.angle_gamma   90.00
#
_symmetry.space_group_name_H-M   'P 1'
#
loop_
_entity.id
_entity.type
_entity.pdbx_description
1 polymer ?
#
loop_
_entity_poly.entity_id
_entity_poly.type
_entity_poly.pdbx_seq_one_letter_code
_entity_poly.pdbx_strand_id
1 'polypeptide(L)'
;MSRAQAKQTQIEVPGQRLTLQETLRVMDVAREMRDQREKAEEMFRRDDLRVALREKLMRTARLSGDTVTEAEIDAAIGQYMETLHTYQDPAPGLKRFLAHGWVWRDKILWSLAGVAGFAGGLWYLFG
;
A
#
# COMPACT_ATOMS: atom_id res chain seq x y z
N MET A 1 -3.77 1.41 -58.37
CA MET A 1 -3.61 2.27 -57.17
C MET A 1 -2.65 1.60 -56.20
N SER A 2 -1.59 2.31 -55.83
CA SER A 2 -0.39 1.82 -55.13
C SER A 2 -0.67 1.19 -53.77
N ARG A 3 -0.14 -0.01 -53.56
CA ARG A 3 0.07 -0.57 -52.22
C ARG A 3 1.25 0.16 -51.60
N ALA A 4 1.00 1.03 -50.64
CA ALA A 4 2.04 1.59 -49.80
C ALA A 4 2.61 0.46 -48.94
N GLN A 5 3.72 -0.13 -49.39
CA GLN A 5 4.54 -1.02 -48.56
C GLN A 5 5.12 -0.19 -47.43
N ALA A 6 4.50 -0.27 -46.26
CA ALA A 6 5.10 0.16 -45.01
C ALA A 6 6.37 -0.67 -44.80
N LYS A 7 7.52 -0.01 -45.01
CA LYS A 7 8.86 -0.51 -44.79
C LYS A 7 8.97 -0.98 -43.34
N GLN A 8 8.81 -2.29 -43.11
CA GLN A 8 8.99 -2.93 -41.82
C GLN A 8 10.46 -2.78 -41.42
N THR A 9 10.74 -1.86 -40.50
CA THR A 9 12.04 -1.73 -39.85
C THR A 9 12.25 -2.99 -39.00
N GLN A 10 12.94 -3.96 -39.58
CA GLN A 10 13.38 -5.17 -38.88
C GLN A 10 14.43 -4.75 -37.85
N ILE A 11 14.11 -4.88 -36.57
CA ILE A 11 15.07 -4.76 -35.48
C ILE A 11 15.59 -6.17 -35.24
N GLU A 12 16.86 -6.39 -35.61
CA GLU A 12 17.55 -7.68 -35.53
C GLU A 12 17.99 -7.93 -34.09
N VAL A 13 17.23 -8.76 -33.38
CA VAL A 13 17.64 -9.38 -32.10
C VAL A 13 18.27 -10.72 -32.48
N PRO A 14 19.45 -11.10 -31.94
CA PRO A 14 20.22 -12.21 -32.50
C PRO A 14 19.48 -13.53 -32.30
N GLY A 15 19.02 -14.13 -33.40
CA GLY A 15 18.58 -15.52 -33.45
C GLY A 15 17.23 -15.83 -34.12
N GLN A 16 16.30 -14.88 -34.26
CA GLN A 16 14.99 -15.19 -34.88
C GLN A 16 14.28 -13.94 -35.43
N ARG A 17 13.81 -14.03 -36.68
CA ARG A 17 12.94 -13.02 -37.31
C ARG A 17 11.56 -13.10 -36.69
N LEU A 18 11.35 -12.38 -35.59
CA LEU A 18 10.06 -12.31 -34.90
C LEU A 18 9.06 -11.52 -35.74
N THR A 19 7.90 -12.12 -35.97
CA THR A 19 6.73 -11.46 -36.56
C THR A 19 6.14 -10.43 -35.58
N LEU A 20 5.38 -9.47 -36.10
CA LEU A 20 4.78 -8.39 -35.29
C LEU A 20 3.90 -8.94 -34.13
N GLN A 21 3.24 -10.07 -34.36
CA GLN A 21 2.46 -10.78 -33.34
C GLN A 21 3.32 -11.41 -32.24
N GLU A 22 4.49 -11.96 -32.59
CA GLU A 22 5.41 -12.52 -31.60
C GLU A 22 6.03 -11.42 -30.73
N THR A 23 6.35 -10.26 -31.30
CA THR A 23 6.81 -9.10 -30.53
C THR A 23 5.78 -8.63 -29.51
N LEU A 24 4.50 -8.55 -29.89
CA LEU A 24 3.42 -8.20 -28.97
C LEU A 24 3.29 -9.25 -27.85
N ARG A 25 3.36 -10.54 -28.18
CA ARG A 25 3.32 -11.63 -27.20
C ARG A 25 4.50 -11.58 -26.22
N VAL A 26 5.71 -11.24 -26.69
CA VAL A 26 6.88 -11.04 -25.82
C VAL A 26 6.70 -9.83 -24.90
N MET A 27 6.08 -8.75 -25.38
CA MET A 27 5.77 -7.58 -24.55
C MET A 27 4.71 -7.88 -23.47
N ASP A 28 3.71 -8.71 -23.78
CA ASP A 28 2.72 -9.16 -22.80
C ASP A 28 3.38 -10.00 -21.70
N VAL A 29 4.26 -10.92 -22.07
CA VAL A 29 5.07 -11.71 -21.12
C VAL A 29 5.99 -10.80 -20.31
N ALA A 30 6.63 -9.81 -20.92
CA ALA A 30 7.49 -8.85 -20.22
C ALA A 30 6.71 -8.00 -19.21
N ARG A 31 5.46 -7.64 -19.53
CA ARG A 31 4.56 -6.92 -18.62
C ARG A 31 4.15 -7.80 -17.44
N GLU A 32 3.75 -9.04 -17.70
CA GLU A 32 3.41 -10.00 -16.65
C GLU A 32 4.60 -10.27 -15.72
N MET A 33 5.81 -10.45 -16.27
CA MET A 33 7.05 -10.60 -15.50
C MET A 33 7.38 -9.36 -14.66
N ARG A 34 7.02 -8.16 -15.12
CA ARG A 34 7.20 -6.92 -14.37
C ARG A 34 6.23 -6.80 -13.20
N ASP A 35 4.94 -7.10 -13.41
CA ASP A 35 3.92 -7.12 -12.37
C ASP A 35 4.25 -8.18 -11.30
N GLN A 36 4.78 -9.33 -11.71
CA GLN A 36 5.24 -10.37 -10.77
C GLN A 36 6.46 -9.92 -9.97
N ARG A 37 7.34 -9.10 -10.56
CA ARG A 37 8.50 -8.53 -9.85
C ARG A 37 8.07 -7.54 -8.77
N GLU A 38 7.07 -6.70 -9.02
CA GLU A 38 6.53 -5.78 -8.00
C GLU A 38 5.89 -6.54 -6.82
N LYS A 39 5.14 -7.62 -7.09
CA LYS A 39 4.58 -8.50 -6.04
C LYS A 39 5.65 -9.29 -5.30
N ALA A 40 6.71 -9.70 -5.98
CA ALA A 40 7.86 -10.34 -5.34
C ALA A 40 8.57 -9.35 -4.42
N GLU A 41 8.81 -8.11 -4.85
CA GLU A 41 9.47 -7.08 -4.03
C GLU A 41 8.71 -6.76 -2.73
N GLU A 42 7.37 -6.87 -2.69
CA GLU A 42 6.59 -6.75 -1.45
C GLU A 42 6.81 -7.93 -0.48
N MET A 43 6.91 -9.16 -0.99
CA MET A 43 7.20 -10.34 -0.16
C MET A 43 8.68 -10.38 0.28
N PHE A 44 9.62 -10.01 -0.60
CA PHE A 44 11.06 -9.95 -0.32
C PHE A 44 11.44 -8.85 0.68
N ARG A 45 10.65 -7.76 0.77
CA ARG A 45 10.91 -6.70 1.76
C ARG A 45 10.88 -7.17 3.21
N ARG A 46 10.07 -8.17 3.59
CA ARG A 46 9.98 -8.59 5.00
C ARG A 46 11.19 -9.42 5.44
N ASP A 47 11.60 -10.36 4.60
CA ASP A 47 12.70 -11.28 4.93
C ASP A 47 14.06 -10.60 4.79
N ASP A 48 14.25 -9.77 3.77
CA ASP A 48 15.51 -9.01 3.59
C ASP A 48 15.74 -7.97 4.70
N LEU A 49 14.67 -7.35 5.22
CA LEU A 49 14.77 -6.44 6.36
C LEU A 49 15.23 -7.15 7.62
N ARG A 50 14.73 -8.37 7.87
CA ARG A 50 15.11 -9.17 9.03
C ARG A 50 16.59 -9.55 8.99
N VAL A 51 17.07 -9.99 7.83
CA VAL A 51 18.49 -10.34 7.62
C VAL A 51 19.39 -9.11 7.76
N ALA A 52 19.01 -7.97 7.17
CA ALA A 52 19.76 -6.73 7.28
C ALA A 52 19.78 -6.16 8.71
N LEU A 53 18.69 -6.28 9.47
CA LEU A 53 18.66 -5.89 10.89
C LEU A 53 19.58 -6.77 11.72
N ARG A 54 19.53 -8.09 11.53
CA ARG A 54 20.38 -9.06 12.25
C ARG A 54 21.85 -8.73 12.04
N GLU A 55 22.26 -8.52 10.78
CA GLU A 55 23.67 -8.22 10.46
C GLU A 55 24.15 -6.91 11.12
N LYS A 56 23.31 -5.87 11.08
CA LYS A 56 23.62 -4.58 11.73
C LYS A 56 23.72 -4.72 13.25
N LEU A 57 22.79 -5.42 13.89
CA LEU A 57 22.78 -5.60 15.34
C LEU A 57 23.98 -6.43 15.81
N MET A 58 24.34 -7.50 15.09
CA MET A 58 25.56 -8.26 15.38
C MET A 58 26.82 -7.41 15.25
N ARG A 59 26.90 -6.58 14.20
CA ARG A 59 28.05 -5.70 13.98
C ARG A 59 28.20 -4.69 15.12
N THR A 60 27.09 -4.09 15.57
CA THR A 60 27.08 -3.13 16.67
C THR A 60 27.39 -3.79 18.02
N ALA A 61 26.84 -4.98 18.30
CA ALA A 61 27.14 -5.73 19.53
C ALA A 61 28.63 -6.06 19.64
N ARG A 62 29.26 -6.51 18.54
CA ARG A 62 30.71 -6.77 18.48
C ARG A 62 31.55 -5.51 18.72
N LEU A 63 31.10 -4.37 18.21
CA LEU A 63 31.78 -3.07 18.43
C LEU A 63 31.60 -2.55 19.86
N SER A 64 30.47 -2.86 20.50
CA SER A 64 30.13 -2.43 21.86
C SER A 64 30.69 -3.35 22.95
N GLY A 65 31.26 -4.50 22.58
CA GLY A 65 31.78 -5.49 23.52
C GLY A 65 30.70 -6.34 24.21
N ASP A 66 29.45 -6.25 23.77
CA ASP A 66 28.34 -7.05 24.31
C ASP A 66 28.33 -8.44 23.66
N THR A 67 28.33 -9.48 24.50
CA THR A 67 28.13 -10.87 24.07
C THR A 67 26.64 -11.15 23.95
N VAL A 68 26.07 -10.77 22.81
CA VAL A 68 24.67 -11.11 22.45
C VAL A 68 24.69 -12.30 21.49
N THR A 69 23.85 -13.29 21.76
CA THR A 69 23.76 -14.49 20.91
C THR A 69 22.87 -14.24 19.69
N GLU A 70 23.08 -14.98 18.60
CA GLU A 70 22.25 -14.85 17.38
C GLU A 70 20.76 -15.13 17.67
N ALA A 71 20.49 -16.07 18.58
CA ALA A 71 19.14 -16.43 18.99
C ALA A 71 18.43 -15.31 19.76
N GLU A 72 19.13 -14.57 20.62
CA GLU A 72 18.58 -13.42 21.35
C GLU A 72 18.25 -12.27 20.41
N ILE A 73 19.14 -11.99 19.44
CA ILE A 73 18.90 -10.97 18.42
C ILE A 73 17.68 -11.32 17.58
N ASP A 74 17.53 -12.59 17.18
CA ASP A 74 16.38 -13.05 16.40
C ASP A 74 15.05 -12.99 17.15
N ALA A 75 15.07 -13.31 18.45
CA ALA A 75 13.91 -13.19 19.32
C ALA A 75 13.49 -11.72 19.46
N ALA A 76 14.47 -10.82 19.67
CA ALA A 76 14.22 -9.39 19.78
C ALA A 76 13.68 -8.78 18.47
N ILE A 77 14.23 -9.17 17.32
CA ILE A 77 13.72 -8.72 16.01
C ILE A 77 12.29 -9.23 15.79
N GLY A 78 12.00 -10.48 16.18
CA GLY A 78 10.65 -11.05 16.11
C GLY A 78 9.64 -10.21 16.89
N GLN A 79 9.94 -9.92 18.16
CA GLN A 79 9.10 -9.09 19.02
C GLN A 79 8.92 -7.67 18.46
N TYR A 80 9.99 -7.06 17.93
CA TYR A 80 9.92 -5.75 17.30
C TYR A 80 9.00 -5.74 16.07
N MET A 81 9.13 -6.73 15.19
CA MET A 81 8.30 -6.84 13.99
C MET A 81 6.81 -7.08 14.33
N GLU A 82 6.54 -7.83 15.40
CA GLU A 82 5.17 -8.07 15.87
C GLU A 82 4.53 -6.80 16.46
N THR A 83 5.33 -5.98 17.16
CA THR A 83 4.85 -4.73 17.75
C THR A 83 4.69 -3.60 16.73
N LEU A 84 5.38 -3.67 15.58
CA LEU A 84 5.38 -2.65 14.52
C LEU A 84 3.98 -2.34 13.95
N HIS A 85 3.03 -3.27 14.08
CA HIS A 85 1.66 -3.11 13.60
C HIS A 85 0.65 -2.78 14.70
N THR A 86 1.13 -2.36 15.87
CA THR A 86 0.24 -1.93 16.95
C THR A 86 -0.38 -0.58 16.58
N TYR A 87 -1.65 -0.60 16.21
CA TYR A 87 -2.47 0.59 16.02
C TYR A 87 -2.53 1.37 17.35
N GLN A 88 -1.97 2.57 17.37
CA GLN A 88 -2.08 3.47 18.51
C GLN A 88 -3.30 4.36 18.29
N ASP A 89 -4.38 4.06 19.03
CA ASP A 89 -5.60 4.85 19.01
C ASP A 89 -5.28 6.33 19.29
N PRO A 90 -5.74 7.29 18.47
CA PRO A 90 -5.53 8.69 18.76
C PRO A 90 -6.19 9.04 20.09
N ALA A 91 -5.40 9.68 20.97
CA ALA A 91 -5.84 10.06 22.32
C ALA A 91 -7.25 10.70 22.27
N PRO A 92 -8.19 10.25 23.12
CA PRO A 92 -9.55 10.78 23.10
C PRO A 92 -9.51 12.29 23.37
N GLY A 93 -9.98 13.08 22.42
CA GLY A 93 -9.90 14.54 22.51
C GLY A 93 -10.85 15.25 21.55
N LEU A 94 -11.05 16.55 21.78
CA LEU A 94 -11.97 17.42 21.01
C LEU A 94 -11.76 17.31 19.50
N LYS A 95 -10.51 17.11 19.04
CA LYS A 95 -10.18 16.92 17.61
C LYS A 95 -10.86 15.69 17.00
N ARG A 96 -10.95 14.57 17.74
CA ARG A 96 -11.61 13.33 17.28
C ARG A 96 -13.13 13.52 17.20
N PHE A 97 -13.70 14.29 18.12
CA PHE A 97 -15.12 14.67 18.10
C PHE A 97 -15.47 15.59 16.94
N LEU A 98 -14.67 16.63 16.70
CA LEU A 98 -14.81 17.52 15.54
C LEU A 98 -14.66 16.76 14.21
N ALA A 99 -13.71 15.82 14.13
CA ALA A 99 -13.55 14.95 12.98
C ALA A 99 -14.80 14.09 12.73
N HIS A 100 -15.36 13.46 13.77
CA HIS A 100 -16.60 12.69 13.65
C HIS A 100 -17.80 13.58 13.29
N GLY A 101 -17.90 14.77 13.89
CA GLY A 101 -18.94 15.75 13.57
C GLY A 101 -18.88 16.23 12.12
N TRP A 102 -17.68 16.39 11.56
CA TRP A 102 -17.50 16.78 10.15
C TRP A 102 -17.90 15.66 9.17
N VAL A 103 -17.52 14.42 9.47
CA VAL A 103 -17.90 13.26 8.62
C VAL A 103 -19.42 13.07 8.62
N TRP A 104 -20.09 13.37 9.74
CA TRP A 104 -21.53 13.21 9.88
C TRP A 104 -22.33 14.48 9.58
N ARG A 105 -21.71 15.52 9.02
CA ARG A 105 -22.36 16.84 8.80
C ARG A 105 -23.70 16.73 8.06
N ASP A 106 -23.79 15.88 7.04
CA ASP A 106 -25.00 15.74 6.24
C ASP A 106 -26.12 15.08 7.05
N LYS A 107 -25.79 14.04 7.84
CA LYS A 107 -26.73 13.41 8.78
C LYS A 107 -27.21 14.40 9.84
N ILE A 108 -26.32 15.22 10.38
CA ILE A 108 -26.67 16.24 11.37
C ILE A 108 -27.62 17.26 10.74
N LEU A 109 -27.32 17.75 9.54
CA LEU A 109 -28.15 18.72 8.82
C LEU A 109 -29.55 18.18 8.54
N TRP A 110 -29.65 16.94 8.02
CA TRP A 110 -30.93 16.26 7.78
C TRP A 110 -31.71 16.02 9.07
N SER A 111 -31.04 15.63 10.15
CA SER A 111 -31.71 15.47 11.45
C SER A 111 -32.26 16.79 11.98
N LEU A 112 -31.48 17.88 11.87
CA LEU A 112 -31.89 19.20 12.32
C LEU A 112 -33.06 19.73 11.49
N ALA A 113 -32.99 19.58 10.17
CA ALA A 113 -34.06 19.94 9.25
C ALA A 113 -35.34 19.12 9.52
N GLY A 114 -35.19 17.82 9.80
CA GLY A 114 -36.31 16.94 10.16
C GLY A 114 -36.98 17.38 11.46
N VAL A 115 -36.19 17.67 12.51
CA VAL A 115 -36.72 18.16 13.79
C VAL A 115 -37.39 19.52 13.64
N ALA A 116 -36.77 20.45 12.94
CA ALA A 116 -37.34 21.78 12.70
C ALA A 116 -38.64 21.71 11.88
N GLY A 117 -38.67 20.87 10.83
CA GLY A 117 -39.86 20.64 10.04
C GLY A 117 -40.99 19.99 10.83
N PHE A 118 -40.67 19.01 11.67
CA PHE A 118 -41.65 18.35 12.53
C PHE A 118 -42.23 19.29 13.59
N ALA A 119 -41.36 20.04 14.28
CA ALA A 119 -41.79 21.02 15.28
C ALA A 119 -42.60 22.16 14.66
N GLY A 120 -42.17 22.68 13.50
CA GLY A 120 -42.91 23.70 12.76
C GLY A 120 -44.26 23.20 12.25
N GLY A 121 -44.33 21.96 11.77
CA GLY A 121 -45.58 21.32 11.35
C GLY A 121 -46.55 21.12 12.51
N LEU A 122 -46.06 20.66 13.67
CA LEU A 122 -46.87 20.53 14.89
C LEU A 122 -47.41 21.88 15.35
N TRP A 123 -46.57 22.92 15.37
CA TRP A 123 -47.02 24.27 15.70
C TRP A 123 -48.08 24.79 14.73
N TYR A 124 -47.89 24.59 13.43
CA TYR A 124 -48.87 25.02 12.42
C TYR A 124 -50.23 24.30 12.54
N LEU A 125 -50.24 23.04 12.97
CA LEU A 125 -51.46 22.23 13.09
C LEU A 125 -52.21 22.42 14.41
N PHE A 126 -51.52 22.77 15.49
CA PHE A 126 -52.10 22.86 16.84
C PHE A 126 -52.01 24.25 17.50
N GLY A 127 -51.39 25.22 16.82
CA GLY A 127 -51.26 26.61 17.27
C GLY A 127 -52.20 27.57 16.57
#